data_AF-A0A1C3W708-F1
#
_entry.id   AF-A0A1C3W708-F1
#
_cell.length_a   1.000
_cell.length_b   1.000
_cell.length_c   1.000
_cell.angle_alpha   90.00
_cell.angle_beta   90.00
_cell.angle_gamma   90.00
#
_symmetry.space_group_name_H-M   'P 1'
#
loop_
_entity.id
_entity.type
_entity.pdbx_description
1 polymer ?
#
loop_
_entity_poly.entity_id
_entity_poly.type
_entity_poly.pdbx_seq_one_letter_code
_entity_poly.pdbx_strand_id
1 'polypeptide(L)'
;MGISERKIREKDERRRKIVVAARTIAERDGWASVTIRRLADEIEYSQPVLYSHFQNRDEIVGAVALEGFGELATILRAAIRPSSTPEESVEEVATAYLDFAFARPAMYEAMFILPTGLRFARSDTPAQLREGFGAMATVIAPFAQDVDTATETFWAGLHGLAELERHGRIRPAFRSRRITLITQMVSGRI
;
A
#
# COMPACT_ATOMS: atom_id res chain seq x y z
N MET A 1 -0.79 -33.51 -13.25
CA MET A 1 -1.25 -32.50 -12.29
C MET A 1 -2.01 -33.23 -11.19
N GLY A 2 -1.47 -33.25 -9.97
CA GLY A 2 -2.00 -34.06 -8.88
C GLY A 2 -3.29 -33.49 -8.28
N ILE A 3 -4.09 -34.34 -7.63
CA ILE A 3 -5.32 -33.93 -6.92
C ILE A 3 -5.03 -32.86 -5.85
N SER A 4 -3.84 -32.89 -5.23
CA SER A 4 -3.38 -31.91 -4.25
C SER A 4 -3.15 -30.52 -4.87
N GLU A 5 -2.44 -30.44 -6.00
CA GLU A 5 -2.16 -29.19 -6.72
C GLU A 5 -3.44 -28.51 -7.20
N ARG A 6 -4.41 -29.31 -7.68
CA ARG A 6 -5.72 -28.80 -8.11
C ARG A 6 -6.48 -28.16 -6.95
N LYS A 7 -6.51 -28.82 -5.78
CA LYS A 7 -7.19 -28.30 -4.58
C LYS A 7 -6.54 -27.02 -4.05
N ILE A 8 -5.21 -26.91 -4.07
CA ILE A 8 -4.49 -25.69 -3.68
C ILE A 8 -4.85 -24.54 -4.61
N ARG A 9 -4.78 -24.77 -5.93
CA ARG A 9 -5.14 -23.75 -6.92
C ARG A 9 -6.58 -23.29 -6.81
N GLU A 10 -7.52 -24.21 -6.61
CA GLU A 10 -8.93 -23.87 -6.38
C GLU A 10 -9.12 -23.05 -5.09
N LYS A 11 -8.36 -23.36 -4.03
CA LYS A 11 -8.37 -22.60 -2.77
C LYS A 11 -7.83 -21.18 -2.97
N ASP A 12 -6.73 -21.03 -3.69
CA ASP A 12 -6.10 -19.73 -3.96
C ASP A 12 -6.96 -18.86 -4.87
N GLU A 13 -7.60 -19.46 -5.89
CA GLU A 13 -8.53 -18.75 -6.77
C GLU A 13 -9.73 -18.19 -6.00
N ARG A 14 -10.32 -18.98 -5.08
CA ARG A 14 -11.41 -18.50 -4.21
C ARG A 14 -10.95 -17.39 -3.29
N ARG A 15 -9.76 -17.54 -2.67
CA ARG A 15 -9.17 -16.49 -1.83
C ARG A 15 -9.05 -15.18 -2.62
N ARG A 16 -8.53 -15.25 -3.85
CA ARG A 16 -8.42 -14.09 -4.75
C ARG A 16 -9.78 -13.48 -5.08
N LYS A 17 -10.81 -14.27 -5.38
CA LYS A 17 -12.17 -13.75 -5.65
C LYS A 17 -12.74 -12.98 -4.46
N ILE A 18 -12.54 -13.48 -3.23
CA ILE A 18 -12.96 -12.78 -2.00
C ILE A 18 -12.25 -11.42 -1.87
N VAL A 19 -10.93 -11.39 -2.08
CA VAL A 19 -10.12 -10.17 -1.97
C VAL A 19 -10.53 -9.13 -3.03
N VAL A 20 -10.73 -9.57 -4.28
CA VAL A 20 -11.21 -8.70 -5.38
C VAL A 20 -12.58 -8.13 -5.06
N ALA A 21 -13.53 -8.96 -4.59
CA ALA A 21 -14.86 -8.48 -4.21
C ALA A 21 -14.82 -7.49 -3.05
N ALA A 22 -13.99 -7.74 -2.04
CA ALA A 22 -13.79 -6.82 -0.92
C ALA A 22 -13.25 -5.46 -1.38
N ARG A 23 -12.25 -5.46 -2.26
CA ARG A 23 -11.74 -4.24 -2.87
C ARG A 23 -12.83 -3.50 -3.63
N THR A 24 -13.57 -4.17 -4.50
CA THR A 24 -14.65 -3.56 -5.30
C THR A 24 -15.73 -2.92 -4.43
N ILE A 25 -16.18 -3.63 -3.39
CA ILE A 25 -17.17 -3.10 -2.44
C ILE A 25 -16.60 -1.91 -1.67
N ALA A 26 -15.33 -1.98 -1.22
CA ALA A 26 -14.69 -0.90 -0.49
C ALA A 26 -14.53 0.37 -1.35
N GLU A 27 -14.15 0.23 -2.61
CA GLU A 27 -13.99 1.33 -3.55
C GLU A 27 -15.34 1.98 -3.91
N ARG A 28 -16.42 1.18 -4.03
CA ARG A 28 -17.76 1.68 -4.39
C ARG A 28 -18.52 2.26 -3.20
N ASP A 29 -18.50 1.56 -2.07
CA ASP A 29 -19.44 1.77 -0.95
C ASP A 29 -18.73 1.92 0.42
N GLY A 30 -17.41 2.02 0.43
CA GLY A 30 -16.60 2.18 1.64
C GLY A 30 -16.40 0.91 2.46
N TRP A 31 -15.42 0.92 3.36
CA TRP A 31 -15.05 -0.25 4.14
C TRP A 31 -16.10 -0.75 5.12
N ALA A 32 -16.98 0.14 5.62
CA ALA A 32 -18.10 -0.25 6.47
C ALA A 32 -19.07 -1.22 5.76
N SER A 33 -19.14 -1.13 4.44
CA SER A 33 -19.95 -2.00 3.59
C SER A 33 -19.37 -3.41 3.42
N VAL A 34 -18.05 -3.58 3.63
CA VAL A 34 -17.37 -4.87 3.47
C VAL A 34 -17.67 -5.76 4.68
N THR A 35 -18.74 -6.55 4.58
CA THR A 35 -19.16 -7.53 5.59
C THR A 35 -19.06 -8.95 5.02
N ILE A 36 -18.87 -9.95 5.88
CA ILE A 36 -18.81 -11.37 5.46
C ILE A 36 -20.07 -11.77 4.70
N ARG A 37 -21.24 -11.36 5.20
CA ARG A 37 -22.52 -11.63 4.53
C ARG A 37 -22.58 -11.04 3.13
N ARG A 38 -22.26 -9.75 2.99
CA ARG A 38 -22.32 -9.08 1.70
C ARG A 38 -21.31 -9.65 0.71
N LEU A 39 -20.11 -9.98 1.17
CA LEU A 39 -19.10 -10.65 0.34
C LEU A 39 -19.57 -12.01 -0.14
N ALA A 40 -20.19 -12.80 0.74
CA ALA A 40 -20.79 -14.08 0.41
C ALA A 40 -21.86 -13.92 -0.70
N ASP A 41 -22.75 -12.94 -0.54
CA ASP A 41 -23.79 -12.64 -1.53
C ASP A 41 -23.18 -12.18 -2.88
N GLU A 42 -22.18 -11.29 -2.89
CA GLU A 42 -21.56 -10.72 -4.10
C GLU A 42 -20.80 -11.77 -4.94
N ILE A 43 -20.17 -12.76 -4.29
CA ILE A 43 -19.39 -13.81 -4.98
C ILE A 43 -20.13 -15.14 -5.08
N GLU A 44 -21.42 -15.17 -4.71
CA GLU A 44 -22.30 -16.34 -4.72
C GLU A 44 -21.74 -17.53 -3.91
N TYR A 45 -21.06 -17.25 -2.80
CA TYR A 45 -20.57 -18.26 -1.85
C TYR A 45 -21.30 -18.18 -0.52
N SER A 46 -21.32 -19.29 0.22
CA SER A 46 -21.87 -19.26 1.58
C SER A 46 -20.87 -18.64 2.56
N GLN A 47 -21.36 -18.02 3.64
CA GLN A 47 -20.48 -17.47 4.68
C GLN A 47 -19.49 -18.51 5.27
N PRO A 48 -19.88 -19.79 5.51
CA PRO A 48 -18.92 -20.82 5.92
C PRO A 48 -17.75 -21.02 4.94
N VAL A 49 -17.97 -20.86 3.63
CA VAL A 49 -16.88 -20.91 2.65
C VAL A 49 -15.92 -19.74 2.87
N LEU A 50 -16.41 -18.52 3.09
CA LEU A 50 -15.54 -17.38 3.39
C LEU A 50 -14.73 -17.61 4.67
N TYR A 51 -15.38 -18.11 5.74
CA TYR A 51 -14.69 -18.43 7.00
C TYR A 51 -13.61 -19.50 6.85
N SER A 52 -13.71 -20.40 5.87
CA SER A 52 -12.65 -21.37 5.57
C SER A 52 -11.39 -20.75 4.95
N HIS A 53 -11.48 -19.52 4.44
CA HIS A 53 -10.37 -18.76 3.86
C HIS A 53 -9.89 -17.61 4.76
N PHE A 54 -10.80 -16.97 5.49
CA PHE A 54 -10.54 -15.81 6.33
C PHE A 54 -11.31 -15.91 7.64
N GLN A 55 -10.61 -15.91 8.77
CA GLN A 55 -11.23 -16.08 10.09
C GLN A 55 -12.12 -14.90 10.47
N ASN A 56 -11.80 -13.70 9.99
CA ASN A 56 -12.52 -12.48 10.28
C ASN A 56 -12.34 -11.45 9.15
N ARG A 57 -13.03 -10.31 9.29
CA ARG A 57 -12.96 -9.19 8.35
C ARG A 57 -11.55 -8.59 8.26
N ASP A 58 -10.81 -8.53 9.36
CA ASP A 58 -9.49 -7.90 9.39
C ASP A 58 -8.45 -8.71 8.60
N GLU A 59 -8.59 -10.04 8.52
CA GLU A 59 -7.76 -10.84 7.61
C GLU A 59 -8.05 -10.55 6.13
N ILE A 60 -9.30 -10.21 5.78
CA ILE A 60 -9.67 -9.80 4.43
C ILE A 60 -9.06 -8.43 4.13
N VAL A 61 -9.20 -7.48 5.06
CA VAL A 61 -8.58 -6.15 4.96
C VAL A 61 -7.07 -6.29 4.79
N GLY A 62 -6.41 -7.14 5.59
CA GLY A 62 -4.98 -7.40 5.51
C GLY A 62 -4.56 -8.02 4.16
N ALA A 63 -5.38 -8.88 3.57
CA ALA A 63 -5.10 -9.42 2.24
C ALA A 63 -5.24 -8.36 1.13
N VAL A 64 -6.26 -7.50 1.21
CA VAL A 64 -6.40 -6.35 0.31
C VAL A 64 -5.21 -5.39 0.48
N ALA A 65 -4.85 -5.06 1.72
CA ALA A 65 -3.69 -4.24 2.03
C ALA A 65 -2.40 -4.82 1.43
N LEU A 66 -2.19 -6.13 1.52
CA LEU A 66 -1.01 -6.79 0.96
C LEU A 66 -0.93 -6.69 -0.57
N GLU A 67 -2.06 -6.79 -1.28
CA GLU A 67 -2.12 -6.49 -2.72
C GLU A 67 -1.79 -5.01 -2.99
N GLY A 68 -2.34 -4.09 -2.18
CA GLY A 68 -2.05 -2.66 -2.25
C GLY A 68 -0.56 -2.33 -2.07
N PHE A 69 0.12 -2.97 -1.12
CA PHE A 69 1.57 -2.81 -0.96
C PHE A 69 2.36 -3.34 -2.15
N GLY A 70 1.91 -4.43 -2.79
CA GLY A 70 2.53 -4.95 -4.02
C GLY A 70 2.38 -4.00 -5.21
N GLU A 71 1.19 -3.41 -5.37
CA GLU A 71 0.93 -2.37 -6.37
C GLU A 71 1.79 -1.13 -6.12
N LEU A 72 1.82 -0.63 -4.88
CA LEU A 72 2.65 0.51 -4.49
C LEU A 72 4.13 0.23 -4.77
N ALA A 73 4.67 -0.92 -4.35
CA ALA A 73 6.06 -1.28 -4.60
C ALA A 73 6.42 -1.26 -6.10
N THR A 74 5.50 -1.76 -6.95
CA THR A 74 5.68 -1.74 -8.40
C THR A 74 5.70 -0.31 -8.94
N ILE A 75 4.77 0.54 -8.50
CA ILE A 75 4.68 1.94 -8.89
C ILE A 75 5.93 2.73 -8.47
N LEU A 76 6.39 2.56 -7.22
CA LEU A 76 7.58 3.26 -6.73
C LEU A 76 8.84 2.86 -7.49
N ARG A 77 9.03 1.56 -7.79
CA ARG A 77 10.16 1.11 -8.61
C ARG A 77 10.11 1.68 -10.03
N ALA A 78 8.92 1.71 -10.64
CA ALA A 78 8.74 2.24 -11.98
C ALA A 78 8.94 3.76 -12.07
N ALA A 79 8.79 4.47 -10.94
CA ALA A 79 9.03 5.90 -10.88
C ALA A 79 10.52 6.25 -11.05
N ILE A 80 11.43 5.38 -10.60
CA ILE A 80 12.89 5.61 -10.63
C ILE A 80 13.40 5.44 -12.06
N ARG A 81 13.77 6.54 -12.73
CA ARG A 81 14.29 6.52 -14.10
C ARG A 81 15.83 6.56 -14.13
N PRO A 82 16.51 5.79 -15.01
CA PRO A 82 17.97 5.78 -15.09
C PRO A 82 18.62 7.14 -15.41
N SER A 83 17.87 8.05 -16.05
CA SER A 83 18.36 9.37 -16.45
C SER A 83 18.16 10.46 -15.40
N SER A 84 17.44 10.17 -14.31
CA SER A 84 17.12 11.16 -13.28
C SER A 84 18.31 11.40 -12.37
N THR A 85 18.48 12.65 -11.96
CA THR A 85 19.37 13.01 -10.85
C THR A 85 18.88 12.37 -9.54
N PRO A 86 19.74 12.25 -8.51
CA PRO A 86 19.32 11.75 -7.20
C PRO A 86 18.10 12.50 -6.63
N GLU A 87 18.07 13.82 -6.74
CA GLU A 87 16.97 14.65 -6.24
C GLU A 87 15.69 14.46 -7.05
N GLU A 88 15.78 14.41 -8.39
CA GLU A 88 14.63 14.11 -9.25
C GLU A 88 14.04 12.73 -8.93
N SER A 89 14.88 11.74 -8.63
CA SER A 89 14.43 10.40 -8.24
C SER A 89 13.62 10.42 -6.92
N VAL A 90 14.03 11.24 -5.95
CA VAL A 90 13.26 11.44 -4.71
C VAL A 90 11.92 12.10 -4.99
N GLU A 91 11.89 13.15 -5.83
CA GLU A 91 10.64 13.82 -6.23
C GLU A 91 9.68 12.90 -6.98
N GLU A 92 10.20 12.07 -7.88
CA GLU A 92 9.43 11.09 -8.66
C GLU A 92 8.80 10.04 -7.75
N VAL A 93 9.57 9.47 -6.82
CA VAL A 93 9.08 8.48 -5.83
C VAL A 93 8.06 9.11 -4.88
N ALA A 94 8.33 10.32 -4.37
CA ALA A 94 7.39 11.06 -3.52
C ALA A 94 6.06 11.34 -4.24
N THR A 95 6.14 11.77 -5.51
CA THR A 95 4.97 12.03 -6.35
C THR A 95 4.17 10.75 -6.55
N ALA A 96 4.84 9.66 -6.95
CA ALA A 96 4.20 8.37 -7.19
C ALA A 96 3.52 7.80 -5.93
N TYR A 97 4.14 7.95 -4.75
CA TYR A 97 3.54 7.57 -3.47
C TYR A 97 2.25 8.35 -3.19
N LEU A 98 2.30 9.69 -3.32
CA LEU A 98 1.13 10.54 -3.07
C LEU A 98 0.03 10.30 -4.10
N ASP A 99 0.36 10.15 -5.38
CA ASP A 99 -0.61 9.87 -6.43
C ASP A 99 -1.31 8.52 -6.20
N PHE A 100 -0.59 7.49 -5.76
CA PHE A 100 -1.19 6.22 -5.36
C PHE A 100 -2.20 6.42 -4.21
N ALA A 101 -1.79 7.16 -3.17
CA ALA A 101 -2.66 7.43 -2.02
C ALA A 101 -3.96 8.13 -2.44
N PHE A 102 -3.93 9.02 -3.43
CA PHE A 102 -5.11 9.74 -3.93
C PHE A 102 -5.95 8.92 -4.92
N ALA A 103 -5.30 8.16 -5.81
CA ALA A 103 -5.96 7.38 -6.84
C ALA A 103 -6.59 6.09 -6.31
N ARG A 104 -6.21 5.63 -5.12
CA ARG A 104 -6.67 4.38 -4.50
C ARG A 104 -7.10 4.58 -3.04
N PRO A 105 -8.13 5.39 -2.77
CA PRO A 105 -8.43 5.83 -1.41
C PRO A 105 -8.76 4.69 -0.44
N ALA A 106 -9.60 3.74 -0.87
CA ALA A 106 -9.98 2.58 -0.08
C ALA A 106 -8.80 1.61 0.14
N MET A 107 -7.99 1.38 -0.89
CA MET A 107 -6.80 0.52 -0.76
C MET A 107 -5.81 1.09 0.27
N TYR A 108 -5.52 2.38 0.17
CA TYR A 108 -4.62 3.07 1.10
C TYR A 108 -5.14 3.05 2.54
N GLU A 109 -6.46 3.17 2.72
CA GLU A 109 -7.10 3.05 4.04
C GLU A 109 -6.89 1.65 4.64
N ALA A 110 -7.00 0.59 3.84
CA ALA A 110 -6.67 -0.77 4.29
C ALA A 110 -5.19 -0.94 4.65
N MET A 111 -4.29 -0.27 3.92
CA MET A 111 -2.86 -0.39 4.11
C MET A 111 -2.36 0.25 5.41
N PHE A 112 -2.94 1.39 5.82
CA PHE A 112 -2.37 2.22 6.89
C PHE A 112 -3.33 2.60 8.02
N ILE A 113 -4.65 2.53 7.82
CA ILE A 113 -5.63 3.05 8.78
C ILE A 113 -6.41 1.94 9.48
N LEU A 114 -6.88 0.95 8.71
CA LEU A 114 -7.68 -0.15 9.26
C LEU A 114 -6.80 -1.18 9.99
N PRO A 115 -7.38 -1.90 10.97
CA PRO A 115 -6.67 -2.98 11.61
C PRO A 115 -6.27 -4.04 10.59
N THR A 116 -4.99 -4.35 10.57
CA THR A 116 -4.44 -5.48 9.82
C THR A 116 -3.56 -6.33 10.73
N GLY A 117 -3.33 -7.58 10.34
CA GLY A 117 -2.32 -8.44 10.97
C GLY A 117 -0.90 -8.23 10.42
N LEU A 118 -0.68 -7.23 9.57
CA LEU A 118 0.61 -7.02 8.90
C LEU A 118 1.62 -6.44 9.87
N ARG A 119 2.85 -6.97 9.84
CA ARG A 119 3.96 -6.52 10.68
C ARG A 119 5.02 -5.85 9.81
N PHE A 120 5.47 -4.67 10.24
CA PHE A 120 6.49 -3.85 9.60
C PHE A 120 7.78 -3.90 10.42
N ALA A 121 8.94 -3.70 9.78
CA ALA A 121 10.25 -3.66 10.44
C ALA A 121 10.56 -4.91 11.32
N ARG A 122 10.16 -6.08 10.83
CA ARG A 122 10.37 -7.39 11.48
C ARG A 122 10.93 -8.41 10.49
N SER A 123 11.54 -9.47 11.01
CA SER A 123 12.05 -10.59 10.19
C SER A 123 10.96 -11.26 9.35
N ASP A 124 9.72 -11.27 9.82
CA ASP A 124 8.53 -11.84 9.17
C ASP A 124 7.71 -10.82 8.37
N THR A 125 8.24 -9.62 8.12
CA THR A 125 7.59 -8.62 7.25
C THR A 125 7.28 -9.25 5.88
N PRO A 126 6.10 -9.07 5.28
CA PRO A 126 5.85 -9.59 3.93
C PRO A 126 6.74 -8.94 2.87
N ALA A 127 7.00 -9.67 1.77
CA ALA A 127 7.91 -9.21 0.72
C ALA A 127 7.47 -7.90 0.08
N GLN A 128 6.17 -7.72 -0.15
CA GLN A 128 5.56 -6.54 -0.73
C GLN A 128 5.88 -5.26 0.07
N LEU A 129 5.83 -5.36 1.41
CA LEU A 129 6.14 -4.24 2.30
C LEU A 129 7.64 -3.91 2.24
N ARG A 130 8.50 -4.94 2.29
CA ARG A 130 9.96 -4.76 2.16
C ARG A 130 10.35 -4.17 0.81
N GLU A 131 9.69 -4.60 -0.26
CA GLU A 131 9.94 -4.12 -1.61
C GLU A 131 9.53 -2.66 -1.80
N GLY A 132 8.38 -2.26 -1.24
CA GLY A 132 7.95 -0.86 -1.24
C GLY A 132 8.91 0.02 -0.45
N PHE A 133 9.33 -0.43 0.73
CA PHE A 133 10.35 0.27 1.53
C PHE A 133 11.69 0.36 0.79
N GLY A 134 12.15 -0.74 0.18
CA GLY A 134 13.41 -0.79 -0.57
C GLY A 134 13.43 0.16 -1.77
N ALA A 135 12.29 0.38 -2.44
CA ALA A 135 12.19 1.36 -3.51
C ALA A 135 12.42 2.79 -3.00
N MET A 136 11.86 3.15 -1.84
CA MET A 136 12.14 4.43 -1.20
C MET A 136 13.60 4.50 -0.71
N ALA A 137 14.10 3.46 -0.05
CA ALA A 137 15.48 3.41 0.43
C ALA A 137 16.50 3.60 -0.70
N THR A 138 16.21 3.10 -1.89
CA THR A 138 17.07 3.27 -3.08
C THR A 138 17.30 4.74 -3.42
N VAL A 139 16.27 5.60 -3.34
CA VAL A 139 16.41 7.04 -3.65
C VAL A 139 16.93 7.87 -2.47
N ILE A 140 16.84 7.34 -1.25
CA ILE A 140 17.37 7.97 -0.03
C ILE A 140 18.86 7.66 0.18
N ALA A 141 19.33 6.48 -0.24
CA ALA A 141 20.70 6.02 -0.05
C ALA A 141 21.81 7.01 -0.44
N PRO A 142 21.68 7.82 -1.52
CA PRO A 142 22.70 8.81 -1.86
C PRO A 142 22.91 9.93 -0.84
N PHE A 143 21.95 10.15 0.07
CA PHE A 143 21.90 11.31 0.95
C PHE A 143 22.08 11.00 2.44
N ALA A 144 22.12 9.73 2.84
CA ALA A 144 22.11 9.33 4.24
C ALA A 144 23.14 8.23 4.55
N GLN A 145 23.81 8.35 5.70
CA GLN A 145 24.64 7.26 6.24
C GLN A 145 23.77 6.16 6.85
N ASP A 146 22.74 6.54 7.60
CA ASP A 146 21.70 5.64 8.10
C ASP A 146 20.48 5.70 7.16
N VAL A 147 20.52 4.84 6.14
CA VAL A 147 19.52 4.81 5.07
C VAL A 147 18.14 4.42 5.61
N ASP A 148 18.08 3.48 6.55
CA ASP A 148 16.81 2.96 7.05
C ASP A 148 16.08 4.04 7.86
N THR A 149 16.74 4.66 8.83
CA THR A 149 16.14 5.74 9.63
C THR A 149 15.74 6.94 8.77
N ALA A 150 16.57 7.31 7.78
CA ALA A 150 16.23 8.38 6.84
C ALA A 150 15.01 8.03 5.97
N THR A 151 14.91 6.77 5.53
CA THR A 151 13.77 6.28 4.74
C THR A 151 12.50 6.23 5.55
N GLU A 152 12.56 5.80 6.82
CA GLU A 152 11.43 5.86 7.76
C GLU A 152 10.94 7.29 7.94
N THR A 153 11.84 8.26 8.10
CA THR A 153 11.52 9.67 8.28
C THR A 153 10.89 10.27 7.01
N PHE A 154 11.47 9.99 5.85
CA PHE A 154 10.92 10.37 4.54
C PHE A 154 9.51 9.81 4.35
N TRP A 155 9.34 8.50 4.61
CA TRP A 155 8.07 7.82 4.50
C TRP A 155 7.02 8.38 5.48
N ALA A 156 7.40 8.67 6.72
CA ALA A 156 6.53 9.33 7.70
C ALA A 156 6.06 10.71 7.20
N GLY A 157 6.97 11.48 6.59
CA GLY A 157 6.64 12.76 5.94
C GLY A 157 5.61 12.59 4.82
N LEU A 158 5.85 11.65 3.90
CA LEU A 158 4.91 11.36 2.81
C LEU A 158 3.55 10.87 3.30
N HIS A 159 3.53 9.99 4.30
CA HIS A 159 2.29 9.49 4.88
C HIS A 159 1.50 10.61 5.56
N GLY A 160 2.17 11.47 6.33
CA GLY A 160 1.57 12.65 6.94
C GLY A 160 0.98 13.60 5.90
N LEU A 161 1.69 13.83 4.78
CA LEU A 161 1.16 14.63 3.67
C LEU A 161 -0.08 13.99 3.03
N ALA A 162 -0.03 12.68 2.75
CA ALA A 162 -1.15 11.95 2.17
C ALA A 162 -2.41 12.06 3.04
N GLU A 163 -2.26 11.81 4.35
CA GLU A 163 -3.38 11.85 5.30
C GLU A 163 -3.94 13.25 5.50
N LEU A 164 -3.08 14.25 5.68
CA LEU A 164 -3.52 15.63 5.86
C LEU A 164 -4.21 16.17 4.61
N GLU A 165 -3.67 15.86 3.43
CA GLU A 165 -4.19 16.39 2.17
C GLU A 165 -5.52 15.71 1.78
N ARG A 166 -5.63 14.39 1.93
CA ARG A 166 -6.88 13.65 1.64
C ARG A 166 -8.05 14.10 2.51
N HIS A 167 -7.76 14.51 3.74
CA HIS A 167 -8.77 15.00 4.67
C HIS A 167 -8.95 16.54 4.63
N GLY A 168 -8.36 17.22 3.63
CA GLY A 168 -8.51 18.67 3.46
C GLY A 168 -7.93 19.51 4.62
N ARG A 169 -6.99 18.94 5.39
CA ARG A 169 -6.37 19.59 6.56
C ARG A 169 -5.17 20.47 6.19
N ILE A 170 -4.77 20.49 4.92
CA ILE A 170 -3.75 21.36 4.37
C ILE A 170 -4.15 21.88 2.98
N ARG A 171 -3.50 22.96 2.54
CA ARG A 171 -3.81 23.61 1.25
C ARG A 171 -3.52 22.66 0.07
N PRO A 172 -4.51 22.32 -0.79
CA PRO A 172 -4.33 21.33 -1.86
C PRO A 172 -3.37 21.79 -2.96
N ALA A 173 -3.39 23.09 -3.31
CA ALA A 173 -2.57 23.66 -4.39
C ALA A 173 -1.05 23.65 -4.17
N PHE A 174 -0.57 23.17 -3.01
CA PHE A 174 0.84 23.27 -2.60
C PHE A 174 1.55 21.91 -2.56
N ARG A 175 0.98 20.84 -3.14
CA ARG A 175 1.57 19.49 -3.12
C ARG A 175 3.00 19.47 -3.66
N SER A 176 3.21 19.98 -4.89
CA SER A 176 4.54 19.99 -5.52
C SER A 176 5.57 20.74 -4.69
N ARG A 177 5.19 21.88 -4.08
CA ARG A 177 6.09 22.64 -3.19
C ARG A 177 6.48 21.85 -1.94
N ARG A 178 5.58 21.05 -1.37
CA ARG A 178 5.88 20.19 -0.22
C ARG A 178 6.79 19.02 -0.60
N ILE A 179 6.60 18.45 -1.79
CA ILE A 179 7.49 17.43 -2.34
C ILE A 179 8.90 17.99 -2.48
N THR A 180 9.06 19.14 -3.15
CA THR A 180 10.36 19.80 -3.29
C THR A 180 10.99 20.14 -1.93
N LEU A 181 10.19 20.60 -0.96
CA LEU A 181 10.70 20.86 0.40
C LEU A 181 11.22 19.58 1.05
N ILE A 182 10.47 18.47 1.01
CA ILE A 182 10.92 17.18 1.55
C ILE A 182 12.21 16.72 0.86
N THR A 183 12.30 16.84 -0.47
CA THR A 183 13.52 16.51 -1.22
C THR A 183 14.71 17.37 -0.77
N GLN A 184 14.52 18.66 -0.53
CA GLN A 184 15.54 19.55 0.01
C GLN A 184 15.95 19.15 1.44
N MET A 185 15.00 18.71 2.27
CA MET A 185 15.31 18.22 3.63
C MET A 185 16.19 16.97 3.58
N VAL A 186 15.84 16.02 2.71
CA VAL A 186 16.58 14.77 2.52
C VAL A 186 17.98 15.03 1.97
N SER A 187 18.10 15.92 0.98
CA SER A 187 19.37 16.24 0.33
C SER A 187 20.28 17.21 1.11
N GLY A 188 19.86 17.64 2.31
CA GLY A 188 20.64 18.54 3.17
C GLY A 188 20.75 19.98 2.65
N ARG A 189 19.73 20.48 1.94
CA ARG A 189 19.72 21.80 1.27
C ARG A 189 18.72 22.82 1.86
N ILE A 190 18.33 22.68 3.13
CA ILE A 190 17.48 23.67 3.84
C ILE A 190 18.32 24.78 4.46
#